data_AF-A0A8B6E5G6-F1
#
_entry.id   AF-A0A8B6E5G6-F1
#
_cell.length_a   1.000
_cell.length_b   1.000
_cell.length_c   1.000
_cell.angle_alpha   90.00
_cell.angle_beta   90.00
_cell.angle_gamma   90.00
#
_symmetry.space_group_name_H-M   'P 1'
#
loop_
_entity.id
_entity.type
_entity.pdbx_description
1 polymer ?
#
loop_
_entity_poly.entity_id
_entity_poly.type
_entity_poly.pdbx_seq_one_letter_code
_entity_poly.pdbx_strand_id
1 'polypeptide(L)'
;MVILLVTSSKDREKYVVPGGGIEPQEEAKATAEREALEEAGVRGDLGRFIGTFENKEKKHRTKVFAFIVTEYLDDWDDKRSMGRSRQWFSFEEAKKRLTHKPIQVTYLERLDKPERIT
;
A
#
# COMPACT_ATOMS: atom_id res chain seq x y z
N MET A 1 13.70 1.75 -8.51
CA MET A 1 12.66 2.05 -7.51
C MET A 1 12.48 0.83 -6.59
N VAL A 2 12.29 1.06 -5.30
CA VAL A 2 11.94 0.02 -4.31
C VAL A 2 10.54 0.29 -3.75
N ILE A 3 9.82 -0.76 -3.35
CA ILE A 3 8.44 -0.71 -2.85
C ILE A 3 8.38 -1.37 -1.48
N LEU A 4 7.77 -0.70 -0.50
CA LEU A 4 7.54 -1.24 0.82
C LEU A 4 6.24 -2.05 0.81
N LEU A 5 6.32 -3.31 1.21
CA LEU A 5 5.16 -4.18 1.39
C LEU A 5 5.08 -4.63 2.85
N VAL A 6 3.88 -5.01 3.28
CA VAL A 6 3.62 -5.57 4.61
C VAL A 6 3.10 -7.00 4.51
N THR A 7 3.28 -7.80 5.55
CA THR A 7 2.72 -9.16 5.58
C THR A 7 1.19 -9.14 5.64
N SER A 8 0.54 -10.07 4.96
CA SER A 8 -0.91 -10.20 4.94
C SER A 8 -1.41 -10.67 6.31
N SER A 9 -2.50 -10.05 6.80
CA SER A 9 -3.16 -10.45 8.04
C SER A 9 -3.74 -11.87 7.99
N LYS A 10 -4.07 -12.38 6.79
CA LYS A 10 -4.63 -13.73 6.59
C LYS A 10 -3.59 -14.82 6.39
N ASP A 11 -2.37 -14.44 6.03
CA ASP A 11 -1.31 -15.36 5.63
C ASP A 11 0.03 -14.61 5.73
N ARG A 12 0.82 -14.94 6.75
CA ARG A 12 2.06 -14.22 7.09
C ARG A 12 3.21 -14.51 6.13
N GLU A 13 3.08 -15.52 5.27
CA GLU A 13 4.07 -15.82 4.22
C GLU A 13 3.87 -14.95 2.97
N LYS A 14 2.71 -14.28 2.88
CA LYS A 14 2.33 -13.41 1.76
C LYS A 14 2.48 -11.94 2.11
N TYR A 15 2.76 -11.15 1.08
CA TYR A 15 2.92 -9.69 1.17
C TYR A 15 1.80 -8.95 0.44
N VAL A 16 1.47 -7.76 0.91
CA VAL A 16 0.47 -6.87 0.32
C VAL A 16 0.98 -5.43 0.33
N VAL A 17 0.44 -4.61 -0.56
CA VAL A 17 0.53 -3.15 -0.46
C VAL A 17 -0.28 -2.72 0.77
N PRO A 18 0.27 -1.90 1.68
CA PRO A 18 -0.46 -1.44 2.85
C PRO A 18 -1.67 -0.60 2.45
N GLY A 19 -2.76 -0.73 3.18
CA GLY A 19 -3.99 0.00 2.93
C GLY A 19 -5.24 -0.68 3.46
N GLY A 20 -6.23 0.13 3.80
CA GLY A 20 -7.48 -0.32 4.41
C GLY A 20 -8.68 0.53 4.03
N GLY A 21 -9.66 0.57 4.93
CA GLY A 21 -10.95 1.21 4.69
C GLY A 21 -10.88 2.72 4.89
N ILE A 22 -11.62 3.47 4.05
CA ILE A 22 -11.85 4.90 4.31
C ILE A 22 -12.88 5.00 5.43
N GLU A 23 -12.52 5.68 6.52
CA GLU A 23 -13.44 5.91 7.65
C GLU A 23 -14.52 6.94 7.32
N PRO A 24 -15.65 6.98 8.07
CA PRO A 24 -16.66 8.01 7.88
C PRO A 24 -16.06 9.41 7.97
N GLN A 25 -16.31 10.25 6.97
CA GLN A 25 -15.80 11.63 6.86
C GLN A 25 -14.28 11.74 6.62
N GLU A 26 -13.59 10.62 6.38
CA GLU A 26 -12.17 10.61 6.06
C GLU A 26 -11.93 10.83 4.55
N GLU A 27 -10.95 11.66 4.21
CA GLU A 27 -10.50 11.80 2.84
C GLU A 27 -9.54 10.65 2.47
N ALA A 28 -9.61 10.18 1.23
CA ALA A 28 -8.77 9.06 0.77
C ALA A 28 -7.25 9.31 0.89
N LYS A 29 -6.82 10.57 0.89
CA LYS A 29 -5.43 10.96 1.14
C LYS A 29 -5.06 10.72 2.61
N ALA A 30 -5.88 11.21 3.53
CA ALA A 30 -5.72 10.99 4.97
C ALA A 30 -5.78 9.49 5.30
N THR A 31 -6.70 8.73 4.68
CA THR A 31 -6.73 7.26 4.79
C THR A 31 -5.40 6.63 4.38
N ALA A 32 -4.81 7.05 3.26
CA ALA A 32 -3.54 6.46 2.79
C ALA A 32 -2.38 6.74 3.75
N GLU A 33 -2.33 7.93 4.35
CA GLU A 33 -1.34 8.30 5.35
C GLU A 33 -1.52 7.54 6.67
N ARG A 34 -2.78 7.45 7.16
CA ARG A 34 -3.13 6.68 8.36
C ARG A 34 -2.76 5.22 8.20
N GLU A 35 -3.17 4.58 7.10
CA GLU A 35 -2.90 3.16 6.86
C GLU A 35 -1.40 2.87 6.67
N ALA A 36 -0.63 3.80 6.08
CA ALA A 36 0.82 3.67 6.01
C ALA A 36 1.47 3.69 7.40
N LEU A 37 0.94 4.50 8.32
CA LEU A 37 1.38 4.54 9.71
C LEU A 37 0.94 3.27 10.48
N GLU A 38 -0.32 2.88 10.38
CA GLU A 38 -0.92 1.77 11.14
C GLU A 38 -0.41 0.40 10.70
N GLU A 39 -0.34 0.15 9.38
CA GLU A 39 0.04 -1.17 8.87
C GLU A 39 1.57 -1.31 8.71
N ALA A 40 2.23 -0.23 8.29
CA ALA A 40 3.63 -0.24 7.90
C ALA A 40 4.55 0.58 8.81
N GLY A 41 4.03 1.35 9.78
CA GLY A 41 4.84 2.12 10.73
C GLY A 41 5.75 3.14 10.06
N VAL A 42 5.29 3.79 9.00
CA VAL A 42 6.07 4.80 8.26
C VAL A 42 5.34 6.13 8.17
N ARG A 43 6.11 7.22 8.15
CA ARG A 43 5.63 8.55 7.74
C ARG A 43 6.39 9.01 6.51
N GLY A 44 5.84 10.00 5.82
CA GLY A 44 6.28 10.35 4.50
C GLY A 44 5.41 11.40 3.84
N ASP A 45 5.85 11.79 2.65
CA ASP A 45 5.14 12.74 1.81
C ASP A 45 4.21 11.99 0.86
N LEU A 46 2.92 12.32 0.92
CA LEU A 46 1.94 11.81 -0.02
C LEU A 46 2.16 12.47 -1.38
N GLY A 47 2.54 11.66 -2.36
CA GLY A 47 2.78 12.07 -3.73
C GLY A 47 1.53 11.99 -4.60
N ARG A 48 1.76 11.76 -5.90
CA ARG A 48 0.70 11.75 -6.90
C ARG A 48 -0.35 10.67 -6.65
N PHE A 49 -1.57 10.95 -7.13
CA PHE A 49 -2.63 9.95 -7.23
C PHE A 49 -2.32 8.99 -8.39
N ILE A 50 -2.18 7.69 -8.07
CA ILE A 50 -1.84 6.65 -9.05
C ILE A 50 -3.10 6.22 -9.80
N GLY A 51 -4.23 6.10 -9.10
CA GLY A 51 -5.51 5.77 -9.71
C GLY A 51 -6.50 5.10 -8.76
N THR A 52 -7.69 4.89 -9.29
CA THR A 52 -8.74 4.09 -8.65
C THR A 52 -8.73 2.70 -9.27
N PHE A 53 -8.69 1.67 -8.44
CA PHE A 53 -8.67 0.27 -8.86
C PHE A 53 -9.86 -0.46 -8.25
N GLU A 54 -10.57 -1.21 -9.07
CA GLU A 54 -11.78 -1.91 -8.66
C GLU A 54 -11.59 -3.42 -8.68
N ASN A 55 -11.87 -4.04 -7.54
CA ASN A 55 -12.11 -5.47 -7.46
C ASN A 55 -13.61 -5.72 -7.57
N LYS A 56 -14.09 -6.06 -8.78
CA LYS A 56 -15.51 -6.30 -9.04
C LYS A 56 -16.07 -7.48 -8.24
N GLU A 57 -15.28 -8.54 -8.06
CA GLU A 57 -15.69 -9.73 -7.30
C GLU A 57 -15.93 -9.41 -5.83
N LYS A 58 -15.04 -8.59 -5.24
CA LYS A 58 -15.13 -8.17 -3.84
C LYS A 58 -15.93 -6.89 -3.63
N LYS A 59 -16.37 -6.24 -4.71
CA LYS A 59 -16.99 -4.91 -4.71
C LYS A 59 -16.16 -3.86 -3.94
N HIS A 60 -14.84 -3.99 -3.99
CA HIS A 60 -13.91 -3.05 -3.35
C HIS A 60 -13.38 -2.07 -4.39
N ARG A 61 -13.34 -0.78 -4.03
CA ARG A 61 -12.73 0.28 -4.82
C ARG A 61 -11.61 0.92 -4.01
N THR A 62 -10.38 0.82 -4.48
CA THR A 62 -9.20 1.33 -3.77
C THR A 62 -8.62 2.51 -4.53
N LYS A 63 -8.45 3.64 -3.83
CA LYS A 63 -7.68 4.79 -4.31
C LYS A 63 -6.23 4.62 -3.88
N VAL A 64 -5.30 4.70 -4.82
CA VAL A 64 -3.89 4.42 -4.56
C VAL A 64 -3.08 5.69 -4.83
N PHE A 65 -2.15 6.00 -3.94
CA PHE A 65 -1.26 7.15 -4.00
C PHE A 65 0.18 6.69 -3.93
N ALA A 66 1.09 7.45 -4.55
CA ALA A 66 2.51 7.31 -4.27
C ALA A 66 2.78 7.87 -2.87
N PHE A 67 3.64 7.22 -2.10
CA PHE A 67 4.00 7.67 -0.75
C PHE A 67 5.52 7.58 -0.60
N ILE A 68 6.16 8.72 -0.34
CA ILE A 68 7.61 8.82 -0.22
C ILE A 68 7.95 8.72 1.26
N VAL A 69 8.43 7.56 1.68
CA VAL A 69 8.77 7.30 3.09
C VAL A 69 9.96 8.17 3.50
N THR A 70 9.78 8.95 4.57
CA THR A 70 10.83 9.80 5.17
C THR A 70 11.17 9.39 6.60
N GLU A 71 10.29 8.67 7.29
CA GLU A 71 10.49 8.23 8.67
C GLU A 71 10.04 6.78 8.88
N TYR A 72 10.81 6.06 9.72
CA TYR A 72 10.53 4.72 10.19
C TYR A 72 10.27 4.70 11.69
N LEU A 73 9.13 4.14 12.09
CA LEU A 73 8.84 3.88 13.50
C LEU A 73 9.31 2.47 13.85
N ASP A 74 10.07 2.31 14.93
CA ASP A 74 10.52 1.00 15.41
C ASP A 74 9.37 0.12 15.90
N ASP A 75 8.31 0.75 16.41
CA ASP A 75 7.13 0.08 16.92
C ASP A 75 5.85 0.80 16.44
N TRP A 76 4.88 0.04 15.95
CA TRP A 76 3.66 0.55 15.31
C TRP A 76 2.48 -0.39 15.55
N ASP A 77 1.27 0.07 15.26
CA ASP A 77 0.04 -0.58 15.71
C ASP A 77 -0.07 -2.03 15.26
N ASP A 78 0.11 -2.33 13.97
CA ASP A 78 -0.02 -3.71 13.50
C ASP A 78 1.14 -4.63 13.84
N LYS A 79 2.33 -4.08 14.10
CA LYS A 79 3.41 -4.87 14.70
C LYS A 79 3.00 -5.34 16.08
N ARG A 80 2.45 -4.46 16.91
CA ARG A 80 1.99 -4.78 18.27
C ARG A 80 0.76 -5.67 18.28
N SER A 81 -0.25 -5.34 17.48
CA SER A 81 -1.58 -5.97 17.55
C SER A 81 -1.59 -7.35 16.92
N MET A 82 -0.77 -7.59 15.89
CA MET A 82 -0.86 -8.81 15.10
C MET A 82 0.47 -9.35 14.58
N GLY A 83 1.61 -8.73 14.90
CA GLY A 83 2.93 -9.17 14.43
C GLY A 83 3.12 -8.94 12.93
N ARG A 84 2.54 -7.87 12.38
CA ARG A 84 2.78 -7.49 10.98
C ARG A 84 4.23 -7.08 10.78
N SER A 85 4.83 -7.54 9.70
CA SER A 85 6.20 -7.21 9.29
C SER A 85 6.16 -6.40 8.00
N ARG A 86 7.20 -5.60 7.75
CA ARG A 86 7.38 -4.78 6.54
C ARG A 86 8.72 -5.09 5.90
N GLN A 87 8.80 -5.03 4.58
CA GLN A 87 10.04 -5.24 3.84
C GLN A 87 10.05 -4.46 2.53
N TRP A 88 11.21 -3.87 2.21
CA TRP A 88 11.48 -3.27 0.91
C TRP A 88 11.80 -4.34 -0.12
N PHE A 89 11.21 -4.20 -1.30
CA PHE A 89 11.48 -5.04 -2.46
C PHE A 89 11.89 -4.18 -3.64
N SER A 90 12.70 -4.74 -4.53
CA SER A 90 12.83 -4.18 -5.89
C SER A 90 11.44 -4.15 -6.55
N PHE A 91 11.25 -3.27 -7.53
CA PHE A 91 9.98 -3.20 -8.27
C PHE A 91 9.57 -4.57 -8.85
N GLU A 92 10.52 -5.32 -9.41
CA GLU A 92 10.27 -6.66 -9.96
C GLU A 92 9.93 -7.69 -8.88
N GLU A 93 10.65 -7.70 -7.75
CA GLU A 93 10.31 -8.60 -6.63
C GLU A 93 8.94 -8.28 -6.03
N ALA A 94 8.59 -7.00 -5.90
CA ALA A 94 7.29 -6.59 -5.38
C ALA A 94 6.15 -7.13 -6.24
N LYS A 95 6.26 -7.02 -7.59
CA LYS A 95 5.29 -7.63 -8.51
C LYS A 95 5.18 -9.15 -8.30
N LYS A 96 6.32 -9.86 -8.18
CA LYS A 96 6.32 -11.32 -7.93
C LYS A 96 5.62 -11.68 -6.61
N ARG A 97 5.90 -10.94 -5.54
CA ARG A 97 5.27 -11.14 -4.21
C ARG A 97 3.76 -10.91 -4.23
N LEU A 98 3.29 -10.00 -5.07
CA LEU A 98 1.89 -9.59 -5.20
C LEU A 98 1.08 -10.45 -6.20
N THR A 99 1.65 -11.47 -6.84
CA THR A 99 0.98 -12.30 -7.85
C THR A 99 -0.33 -12.94 -7.37
N HIS A 100 -0.45 -13.25 -6.07
CA HIS A 100 -1.68 -13.76 -5.45
C HIS A 100 -2.77 -12.67 -5.23
N LYS A 101 -2.46 -11.40 -5.52
CA LYS A 101 -3.31 -10.21 -5.48
C LYS A 101 -3.14 -9.43 -6.80
N PRO A 102 -3.62 -9.97 -7.94
CA PRO A 102 -3.31 -9.40 -9.26
C PRO A 102 -3.67 -7.92 -9.41
N ILE A 103 -4.72 -7.46 -8.73
CA ILE A 103 -5.08 -6.03 -8.72
C ILE A 103 -3.97 -5.16 -8.10
N GLN A 104 -3.30 -5.60 -7.04
CA GLN A 104 -2.18 -4.85 -6.46
C GLN A 104 -0.96 -4.81 -7.39
N VAL A 105 -0.77 -5.81 -8.26
CA VAL A 105 0.26 -5.75 -9.31
C VAL A 105 -0.01 -4.58 -10.27
N THR A 106 -1.29 -4.36 -10.62
CA THR A 106 -1.66 -3.24 -11.50
C THR A 106 -1.40 -1.86 -10.89
N TYR A 107 -1.26 -1.75 -9.55
CA TYR A 107 -0.89 -0.50 -8.89
C TYR A 107 0.54 -0.12 -9.27
N LEU A 108 1.44 -1.10 -9.23
CA LEU A 108 2.85 -0.93 -9.55
C LEU A 108 3.02 -0.64 -11.05
N GLU A 109 2.32 -1.37 -11.91
CA GLU A 109 2.33 -1.11 -13.36
C GLU A 109 1.83 0.30 -13.72
N ARG A 110 0.89 0.84 -12.94
CA ARG A 110 0.42 2.22 -13.12
C ARG A 110 1.41 3.25 -12.55
N LEU A 111 2.09 2.92 -11.45
CA LEU A 111 3.13 3.76 -10.84
C LEU A 111 4.30 4.00 -11.80
N ASP A 112 4.69 2.99 -12.58
CA ASP A 112 5.81 3.06 -13.53
C ASP A 112 5.49 3.93 -14.76
N LYS A 113 4.21 4.21 -15.02
CA LYS A 113 3.80 5.08 -16.14
C LYS A 113 3.90 6.55 -15.73
N PRO A 114 4.50 7.41 -16.57
CA PRO A 114 4.51 8.84 -16.33
C PRO A 114 3.08 9.40 -16.27
N GLU A 115 2.93 10.50 -15.54
CA GLU A 115 1.65 11.19 -15.42
C GLU A 115 1.20 11.65 -16.81
N ARG A 116 0.01 11.24 -17.24
CA ARG A 116 -0.58 11.77 -18.47
C ARG A 116 -1.09 13.17 -18.15
N ILE A 117 -0.37 14.18 -18.62
CA ILE A 117 -0.90 15.54 -18.69
C ILE A 117 -1.97 15.51 -19.78
N THR A 118 -3.24 15.52 -19.38
CA THR A 118 -4.40 15.75 -20.28
C THR A 118 -4.95 17.13 -20.01
#